data_AF-A0AB34PDG9-F1
#
_entry.id   AF-A0AB34PDG9-F1
#
_cell.length_a   1.000
_cell.length_b   1.000
_cell.length_c   1.000
_cell.angle_alpha   90.00
_cell.angle_beta   90.00
_cell.angle_gamma   90.00
#
_symmetry.space_group_name_H-M   'P 1'
#
loop_
_entity.id
_entity.type
_entity.pdbx_description
1 polymer ?
#
loop_
_entity_poly.entity_id
_entity_poly.type
_entity_poly.pdbx_seq_one_letter_code
_entity_poly.pdbx_strand_id
1 'polypeptide(L)'
;MQISNNHTSPLSLPDGTTLVPGSPATVPNWPTIKKNAVVQAWLAANVLSESKDDAEPFLLGTFNLPDSILLIGGGDSVTRDDVVQHAFKASALSLEDWNSLPELEREQRISTALDRLKADAAAAAQAVIDAQTAADQRKVDLIAKLEAGGIRHDKRWGVDKLQAALDDHEKTKTGS
;
A
#
# COMPACT_ATOMS: atom_id res chain seq x y z
N MET A 1 -6.25 -1.96 30.15
CA MET A 1 -7.72 -1.77 30.25
C MET A 1 -7.98 -0.33 30.61
N GLN A 2 -8.66 0.39 29.71
CA GLN A 2 -8.97 1.79 29.90
C GLN A 2 -10.37 1.96 30.46
N ILE A 3 -10.49 2.76 31.51
CA ILE A 3 -11.76 3.04 32.16
C ILE A 3 -12.05 4.52 32.00
N SER A 4 -13.24 4.81 31.47
CA SER A 4 -13.72 6.17 31.29
C SER A 4 -14.71 6.53 32.38
N ASN A 5 -14.58 7.73 32.93
CA ASN A 5 -15.53 8.32 33.86
C ASN A 5 -16.54 9.18 33.09
N ASN A 6 -17.81 8.76 33.09
CA ASN A 6 -18.90 9.48 32.43
C ASN A 6 -19.61 10.50 33.36
N HIS A 7 -19.20 10.55 34.63
CA HIS A 7 -19.71 11.53 35.59
C HIS A 7 -19.05 12.90 35.42
N THR A 8 -19.71 13.95 35.89
CA THR A 8 -19.25 15.35 35.77
C THR A 8 -18.10 15.72 36.71
N SER A 9 -17.85 14.90 37.73
CA SER A 9 -16.79 15.10 38.72
C SER A 9 -15.76 13.96 38.69
N PRO A 10 -14.49 14.22 39.06
CA PRO A 10 -13.49 13.17 39.22
C PRO A 10 -13.95 12.06 40.16
N LEU A 11 -13.68 10.82 39.78
CA LEU A 11 -14.01 9.63 40.57
C LEU A 11 -12.74 8.91 40.97
N SER A 12 -12.61 8.60 42.25
CA SER A 12 -11.52 7.76 42.76
C SER A 12 -11.97 6.32 42.84
N LEU A 13 -11.16 5.43 42.27
CA LEU A 13 -11.33 3.99 42.38
C LEU A 13 -10.80 3.48 43.73
N PRO A 14 -11.23 2.28 44.18
CA PRO A 14 -10.76 1.68 45.42
C PRO A 14 -9.24 1.44 45.52
N ASP A 15 -8.52 1.46 44.41
CA ASP A 15 -7.04 1.35 44.37
C ASP A 15 -6.34 2.71 44.50
N GLY A 16 -7.09 3.80 44.67
CA GLY A 16 -6.56 5.17 44.74
C GLY A 16 -6.41 5.85 43.38
N THR A 17 -6.64 5.15 42.26
CA THR A 17 -6.61 5.74 40.92
C THR A 17 -7.73 6.76 40.78
N THR A 18 -7.42 7.97 40.31
CA THR A 18 -8.44 9.00 40.05
C THR A 18 -8.71 9.13 38.56
N LEU A 19 -9.98 8.97 38.17
CA LEU A 19 -10.47 9.07 36.81
C LEU A 19 -11.06 10.46 36.57
N VAL A 20 -10.46 11.20 35.63
CA VAL A 20 -10.96 12.51 35.19
C VAL A 20 -12.18 12.31 34.28
N PRO A 21 -13.24 13.13 34.42
CA PRO A 21 -14.40 13.09 33.53
C PRO A 21 -14.01 13.12 32.05
N GLY A 22 -14.58 12.22 31.26
CA GLY A 22 -14.43 12.17 29.80
C GLY A 22 -13.05 11.75 29.27
N SER A 23 -12.07 11.48 30.14
CA SER A 23 -10.75 11.00 29.74
C SER A 23 -10.58 9.53 30.16
N PRO A 24 -10.44 8.59 29.21
CA PRO A 24 -10.07 7.22 29.52
C PRO A 24 -8.73 7.17 30.27
N ALA A 25 -8.63 6.34 31.29
CA ALA A 25 -7.38 6.11 32.02
C ALA A 25 -7.09 4.62 32.20
N THR A 26 -5.81 4.24 32.09
CA THR A 26 -5.37 2.87 32.31
C THR A 26 -5.45 2.52 33.78
N VAL A 27 -6.19 1.46 34.12
CA VAL A 27 -6.34 0.96 35.50
C VAL A 27 -5.62 -0.38 35.64
N PRO A 28 -4.42 -0.44 36.26
CA PRO A 28 -3.57 -1.65 36.30
C PRO A 28 -4.23 -2.87 36.94
N ASN A 29 -5.05 -2.68 37.98
CA ASN A 29 -5.67 -3.77 38.76
C ASN A 29 -7.16 -3.99 38.43
N TRP A 30 -7.61 -3.57 37.25
CA TRP A 30 -9.02 -3.60 36.86
C TRP A 30 -9.75 -4.94 37.07
N PRO A 31 -9.17 -6.13 36.73
CA PRO A 31 -9.85 -7.41 36.90
C PRO A 31 -10.26 -7.73 38.35
N THR A 32 -9.53 -7.18 39.32
CA THR A 32 -9.80 -7.30 40.75
C THR A 32 -10.80 -6.23 41.20
N ILE A 33 -10.60 -4.98 40.77
CA ILE A 33 -11.41 -3.83 41.18
C ILE A 33 -12.85 -3.92 40.64
N LYS A 34 -13.04 -4.43 39.43
CA LYS A 34 -14.38 -4.57 38.80
C LYS A 34 -15.32 -5.52 39.54
N LYS A 35 -14.82 -6.30 40.49
CA LYS A 35 -15.62 -7.18 41.36
C LYS A 35 -16.14 -6.46 42.60
N ASN A 36 -15.63 -5.26 42.89
CA ASN A 36 -16.11 -4.46 44.01
C ASN A 36 -17.56 -4.00 43.75
N ALA A 37 -18.43 -4.15 44.75
CA ALA A 37 -19.86 -3.82 44.62
C ALA A 37 -20.11 -2.36 44.21
N VAL A 38 -19.30 -1.41 44.67
CA VAL A 38 -19.42 0.01 44.30
C VAL A 38 -19.07 0.23 42.84
N VAL A 39 -17.98 -0.39 42.36
CA VAL A 39 -17.54 -0.29 40.97
C VAL A 39 -18.54 -0.97 40.04
N GLN A 40 -19.11 -2.10 40.45
CA GLN A 40 -20.19 -2.75 39.71
C GLN A 40 -21.45 -1.90 39.62
N ALA A 41 -21.83 -1.21 40.70
CA ALA A 41 -22.95 -0.27 40.69
C ALA A 41 -22.69 0.90 39.73
N TRP A 42 -21.46 1.42 39.69
CA TRP A 42 -21.08 2.48 38.74
C TRP A 42 -21.08 2.01 37.29
N LEU A 43 -20.63 0.79 37.00
CA LEU A 43 -20.73 0.19 35.67
C LEU A 43 -22.20 -0.01 35.28
N ALA A 44 -23.03 -0.55 36.19
CA ALA A 44 -24.46 -0.76 35.96
C ALA A 44 -25.24 0.56 35.74
N ALA A 45 -24.80 1.65 36.38
CA ALA A 45 -25.37 2.99 36.22
C ALA A 45 -24.76 3.79 35.05
N ASN A 46 -23.89 3.19 34.23
CA ASN A 46 -23.14 3.85 33.15
C ASN A 46 -22.30 5.07 33.62
N VAL A 47 -21.96 5.12 34.90
CA VAL A 47 -21.06 6.12 35.50
C VAL A 47 -19.62 5.85 35.09
N LEU A 48 -19.26 4.57 34.93
CA LEU A 48 -18.01 4.11 34.34
C LEU A 48 -18.28 3.36 33.04
N SER A 49 -17.35 3.41 32.10
CA SER A 49 -17.35 2.58 30.91
C SER A 49 -16.00 1.87 30.73
N GLU A 50 -16.08 0.57 30.46
CA GLU A 50 -14.92 -0.22 30.05
C GLU A 50 -14.65 0.03 28.57
N SER A 51 -13.60 0.79 28.29
CA SER A 51 -13.00 0.82 26.96
C SER A 51 -11.99 -0.31 26.91
N LYS A 52 -12.17 -1.26 26.00
CA LYS A 52 -11.03 -2.10 25.62
C LYS A 52 -9.91 -1.13 25.20
N ASP A 53 -8.66 -1.50 25.49
CA ASP A 53 -7.52 -0.89 24.79
C ASP A 53 -7.65 -1.28 23.31
N ASP A 54 -8.64 -0.69 22.62
CA ASP A 54 -8.85 -0.76 21.18
C ASP A 54 -8.07 0.40 20.54
N ALA A 55 -6.88 0.71 21.08
CA ALA A 55 -5.87 1.29 20.21
C ALA A 55 -5.55 0.18 19.21
N GLU A 56 -6.26 0.17 18.09
CA GLU A 56 -6.00 -0.78 17.03
C GLU A 56 -4.49 -0.77 16.77
N PRO A 57 -3.83 -1.94 16.81
CA PRO A 57 -2.40 -1.99 16.60
C PRO A 57 -2.12 -1.27 15.27
N PHE A 58 -1.29 -0.24 15.34
CA PHE A 58 -0.86 0.46 14.13
C PHE A 58 0.37 -0.26 13.59
N LEU A 59 0.54 -0.21 12.27
CA LEU A 59 1.70 -0.80 11.63
C LEU A 59 2.94 0.04 11.99
N LEU A 60 3.87 -0.54 12.76
CA LEU A 60 5.14 0.14 13.05
C LEU A 60 5.93 0.30 11.76
N GLY A 61 6.24 1.54 11.40
CA GLY A 61 6.98 1.88 10.19
C GLY A 61 8.42 2.27 10.46
N THR A 62 8.90 3.23 9.66
CA THR A 62 10.22 3.86 9.76
C THR A 62 10.07 5.37 9.88
N PHE A 63 11.02 6.03 10.56
CA PHE A 63 11.17 7.48 10.53
C PHE A 63 12.38 7.93 9.69
N ASN A 64 13.13 6.97 9.13
CA ASN A 64 14.39 7.22 8.41
C ASN A 64 14.17 7.56 6.94
N LEU A 65 12.94 7.47 6.45
CA LEU A 65 12.57 7.81 5.08
C LEU A 65 11.82 9.15 5.02
N PRO A 66 11.98 9.92 3.93
CA PRO A 66 11.15 11.09 3.67
C PRO A 66 9.70 10.67 3.40
N ASP A 67 8.77 11.61 3.58
CA ASP A 67 7.33 11.35 3.42
C ASP A 67 6.96 10.92 1.98
N SER A 68 7.62 11.52 0.98
CA SER A 68 7.47 11.20 -0.43
C SER A 68 8.81 10.74 -1.02
N ILE A 69 8.79 9.60 -1.70
CA ILE A 69 9.98 8.93 -2.24
C ILE A 69 9.79 8.73 -3.75
N LEU A 70 10.68 9.29 -4.55
CA LEU A 70 10.72 9.03 -5.98
C LEU A 70 11.22 7.60 -6.24
N LEU A 71 10.45 6.83 -7.01
CA LEU A 71 10.87 5.49 -7.46
C LEU A 71 11.84 5.58 -8.64
N ILE A 72 11.65 6.58 -9.49
CA ILE A 72 12.51 6.88 -10.64
C ILE A 72 12.65 8.40 -10.80
N GLY A 73 13.80 8.86 -11.29
CA GLY A 73 14.06 10.30 -11.47
C GLY A 73 13.05 10.93 -12.44
N GLY A 74 12.22 11.84 -11.94
CA GLY A 74 11.18 12.52 -12.72
C GLY A 74 9.95 11.67 -13.05
N GLY A 75 9.81 10.50 -12.44
CA GLY A 75 8.62 9.64 -12.59
C GLY A 75 7.88 9.41 -11.28
N ASP A 76 7.28 8.23 -11.14
CA ASP A 76 6.33 7.92 -10.07
C ASP A 76 6.94 8.05 -8.67
N SER A 77 6.11 8.53 -7.74
CA SER A 77 6.43 8.67 -6.32
C SER A 77 5.51 7.80 -5.47
N VAL A 78 6.03 7.30 -4.37
CA VAL A 78 5.26 6.61 -3.32
C VAL A 78 5.45 7.30 -1.99
N THR A 79 4.49 7.15 -1.09
CA THR A 79 4.65 7.64 0.29
C THR A 79 5.51 6.69 1.11
N ARG A 80 6.07 7.18 2.20
CA ARG A 80 6.74 6.34 3.20
C ARG A 80 5.84 5.22 3.70
N ASP A 81 4.57 5.52 3.96
CA ASP A 81 3.61 4.55 4.50
C ASP A 81 3.29 3.46 3.47
N ASP A 82 3.27 3.79 2.17
CA ASP A 82 3.14 2.80 1.10
C ASP A 82 4.31 1.81 1.11
N VAL A 83 5.54 2.30 1.29
CA VAL A 83 6.74 1.46 1.36
C VAL A 83 6.68 0.53 2.57
N VAL A 84 6.29 1.04 3.74
CA VAL A 84 6.11 0.24 4.96
C VAL A 84 5.03 -0.82 4.72
N GLN A 85 3.89 -0.45 4.15
CA GLN A 85 2.82 -1.38 3.88
C GLN A 85 3.21 -2.45 2.85
N HIS A 86 4.02 -2.10 1.85
CA HIS A 86 4.56 -3.05 0.89
C HIS A 86 5.52 -4.04 1.56
N ALA A 87 6.42 -3.56 2.42
CA ALA A 87 7.32 -4.42 3.19
C ALA A 87 6.56 -5.38 4.11
N PHE A 88 5.52 -4.89 4.80
CA PHE A 88 4.65 -5.69 5.64
C PHE A 88 3.94 -6.79 4.85
N LYS A 89 3.27 -6.44 3.73
CA LYS A 89 2.59 -7.41 2.85
C LYS A 89 3.56 -8.47 2.31
N ALA A 90 4.76 -8.06 1.89
CA ALA A 90 5.79 -8.97 1.38
C ALA A 90 6.35 -9.91 2.46
N SER A 91 6.33 -9.50 3.73
CA SER A 91 6.81 -10.31 4.85
C SER A 91 5.89 -11.48 5.18
N ALA A 92 4.60 -11.41 4.79
CA ALA A 92 3.54 -12.34 5.19
C ALA A 92 3.40 -12.54 6.72
N LEU A 93 3.93 -11.62 7.52
CA LEU A 93 3.81 -11.63 8.98
C LEU A 93 2.43 -11.14 9.41
N SER A 94 2.00 -11.57 10.59
CA SER A 94 0.91 -10.90 11.27
C SER A 94 1.37 -9.50 11.72
N LEU A 95 0.40 -8.62 11.99
CA LEU A 95 0.69 -7.27 12.49
C LEU A 95 1.41 -7.30 13.85
N GLU A 96 1.05 -8.25 14.71
CA GLU A 96 1.71 -8.46 16.00
C GLU A 96 3.17 -8.90 15.82
N ASP A 97 3.42 -9.87 14.94
CA ASP A 97 4.78 -10.36 14.65
C ASP A 97 5.65 -9.26 14.02
N TRP A 98 5.09 -8.50 13.08
CA TRP A 98 5.77 -7.35 12.48
C TRP A 98 6.13 -6.29 13.51
N ASN A 99 5.19 -5.95 14.38
CA ASN A 99 5.42 -4.98 15.44
C ASN A 99 6.42 -5.48 16.49
N SER A 100 6.55 -6.80 16.65
CA SER A 100 7.51 -7.45 17.53
C SER A 100 8.91 -7.61 16.94
N LEU A 101 9.11 -7.30 15.64
CA LEU A 101 10.44 -7.35 15.02
C LEU A 101 11.40 -6.33 15.68
N PRO A 102 12.68 -6.70 15.85
CA PRO A 102 13.72 -5.73 16.17
C PRO A 102 13.75 -4.59 15.13
N GLU A 103 13.96 -3.36 15.59
CA GLU A 103 13.97 -2.18 14.72
C GLU A 103 14.91 -2.36 13.52
N LEU A 104 16.13 -2.85 13.77
CA LEU A 104 17.11 -3.09 12.72
C LEU A 104 16.60 -4.06 11.63
N GLU A 105 15.90 -5.13 12.01
CA GLU A 105 15.35 -6.08 11.04
C GLU A 105 14.18 -5.48 10.26
N ARG A 106 13.31 -4.74 10.95
CA ARG A 106 12.20 -4.04 10.32
C ARG A 106 12.69 -3.01 9.31
N GLU A 107 13.69 -2.20 9.66
CA GLU A 107 14.31 -1.22 8.76
C GLU A 107 14.96 -1.90 7.54
N GLN A 108 15.65 -3.02 7.72
CA GLN A 108 16.23 -3.78 6.61
C GLN A 108 15.15 -4.30 5.65
N ARG A 109 14.02 -4.79 6.18
CA ARG A 109 12.88 -5.24 5.36
C ARG A 109 12.24 -4.06 4.60
N ILE A 110 12.08 -2.92 5.25
CA ILE A 110 11.55 -1.69 4.62
C ILE A 110 12.49 -1.20 3.51
N SER A 111 13.81 -1.17 3.75
CA SER A 111 14.80 -0.80 2.74
C SER A 111 14.77 -1.75 1.55
N THR A 112 14.72 -3.06 1.80
CA THR A 112 14.64 -4.08 0.74
C THR A 112 13.38 -3.91 -0.11
N ALA A 113 12.25 -3.58 0.53
CA ALA A 113 11.01 -3.30 -0.19
C ALA A 113 11.11 -2.05 -1.07
N LEU A 114 11.76 -0.99 -0.58
CA LEU A 114 11.99 0.22 -1.37
C LEU A 114 12.88 -0.05 -2.59
N ASP A 115 13.98 -0.79 -2.41
CA ASP A 115 14.88 -1.14 -3.52
C ASP A 115 14.16 -1.97 -4.58
N ARG A 116 13.28 -2.88 -4.15
CA ARG A 116 12.44 -3.65 -5.05
C ARG A 116 11.45 -2.77 -5.81
N LEU A 117 10.76 -1.86 -5.14
CA LEU A 117 9.84 -0.92 -5.78
C LEU A 117 10.55 -0.06 -6.84
N LYS A 118 11.78 0.39 -6.55
CA LYS A 118 12.61 1.13 -7.52
C LYS A 118 13.01 0.26 -8.70
N ALA A 119 13.42 -0.98 -8.46
CA ALA A 119 13.77 -1.92 -9.51
C ALA A 119 12.58 -2.26 -10.42
N ASP A 120 11.41 -2.50 -9.83
CA ASP A 120 10.18 -2.78 -10.57
C ASP A 120 9.74 -1.57 -11.41
N ALA A 121 9.84 -0.35 -10.86
CA ALA A 121 9.59 0.89 -11.61
C ALA A 121 10.56 1.08 -12.78
N ALA A 122 11.85 0.81 -12.57
CA ALA A 122 12.86 0.86 -13.63
C ALA A 122 12.60 -0.19 -14.73
N ALA A 123 12.23 -1.42 -14.35
CA ALA A 123 11.89 -2.48 -15.28
C ALA A 123 10.63 -2.14 -16.09
N ALA A 124 9.60 -1.56 -15.46
CA ALA A 124 8.41 -1.09 -16.15
C ALA A 124 8.72 0.04 -17.15
N ALA A 125 9.57 1.00 -16.77
CA ALA A 125 10.01 2.07 -17.68
C ALA A 125 10.78 1.51 -18.89
N GLN A 126 11.68 0.54 -18.66
CA GLN A 126 12.41 -0.11 -19.74
C GLN A 126 11.48 -0.90 -20.68
N ALA A 127 10.48 -1.61 -20.14
CA ALA A 127 9.52 -2.35 -20.95
C ALA A 127 8.71 -1.44 -21.90
N VAL A 128 8.42 -0.20 -21.50
CA VAL A 128 7.77 0.79 -22.37
C VAL A 128 8.68 1.18 -23.54
N ILE A 129 9.96 1.41 -23.28
CA ILE A 129 10.96 1.74 -24.31
C ILE A 129 11.13 0.57 -25.29
N ASP A 130 11.22 -0.66 -24.78
CA ASP A 130 11.38 -1.85 -25.59
C ASP A 130 10.14 -2.10 -26.46
N ALA A 131 8.93 -1.92 -25.90
CA ALA A 131 7.68 -2.04 -26.64
C ALA A 131 7.57 -1.00 -27.75
N GLN A 132 7.96 0.25 -27.49
CA GLN A 132 8.00 1.31 -28.50
C GLN A 132 8.99 0.98 -29.61
N THR A 133 10.19 0.54 -29.25
CA THR A 133 11.23 0.13 -30.21
C THR A 133 10.76 -1.03 -31.09
N ALA A 134 10.10 -2.03 -30.50
CA ALA A 134 9.53 -3.15 -31.24
C ALA A 134 8.40 -2.72 -32.19
N ALA A 135 7.54 -1.78 -31.77
CA ALA A 135 6.49 -1.23 -32.63
C ALA A 135 7.07 -0.44 -33.82
N ASP A 136 8.11 0.35 -33.57
CA ASP A 136 8.80 1.12 -34.61
C ASP A 136 9.50 0.19 -35.62
N GLN A 137 10.18 -0.86 -35.14
CA GLN A 137 10.77 -1.86 -36.03
C GLN A 137 9.71 -2.60 -36.86
N ARG A 138 8.61 -3.03 -36.23
CA ARG A 138 7.50 -3.68 -36.93
C ARG A 138 6.92 -2.79 -38.02
N LYS A 139 6.81 -1.48 -37.76
CA LYS A 139 6.36 -0.52 -38.76
C LYS A 139 7.30 -0.47 -39.97
N VAL A 140 8.61 -0.42 -39.73
CA VAL A 140 9.63 -0.44 -40.79
C VAL A 140 9.53 -1.72 -41.63
N ASP A 141 9.40 -2.88 -40.99
CA ASP A 141 9.30 -4.18 -41.67
C ASP A 141 8.03 -4.28 -42.52
N LEU A 142 6.90 -3.77 -42.04
CA LEU A 142 5.64 -3.73 -42.80
C LEU A 142 5.75 -2.83 -44.03
N ILE A 143 6.37 -1.66 -43.89
CA ILE A 143 6.61 -0.76 -45.03
C ILE A 143 7.47 -1.47 -46.09
N ALA A 144 8.56 -2.13 -45.69
CA ALA A 144 9.42 -2.86 -46.62
C ALA A 144 8.67 -3.99 -47.36
N LYS A 145 7.77 -4.71 -46.67
CA LYS A 145 6.92 -5.74 -47.30
C LYS A 145 5.94 -5.16 -48.30
N LEU A 146 5.30 -4.03 -47.97
CA LEU A 146 4.37 -3.33 -48.87
C LEU A 146 5.09 -2.79 -50.11
N GLU A 147 6.29 -2.21 -49.93
CA GLU A 147 7.16 -1.75 -51.03
C GLU A 147 7.55 -2.92 -51.94
N ALA A 148 8.00 -4.04 -51.39
CA ALA A 148 8.35 -5.24 -52.17
C ALA A 148 7.17 -5.85 -52.93
N GLY A 149 5.95 -5.74 -52.38
CA GLY A 149 4.71 -6.16 -53.05
C GLY A 149 4.16 -5.16 -54.06
N GLY A 150 4.74 -3.96 -54.19
CA GLY A 150 4.21 -2.88 -55.02
C GLY A 150 2.88 -2.31 -54.51
N ILE A 151 2.57 -2.51 -53.23
CA ILE A 151 1.30 -2.12 -52.60
C ILE A 151 1.38 -0.63 -52.24
N ARG A 152 0.36 0.14 -52.61
CA ARG A 152 0.26 1.56 -52.25
C ARG A 152 0.13 1.69 -50.73
N HIS A 153 1.02 2.47 -50.13
CA HIS A 153 1.05 2.73 -48.70
C HIS A 153 1.55 4.16 -48.44
N ASP A 154 1.39 4.61 -47.20
CA ASP A 154 1.93 5.89 -46.71
C ASP A 154 2.77 5.64 -45.46
N LYS A 155 3.95 6.25 -45.39
CA LYS A 155 4.88 6.13 -44.26
C LYS A 155 4.32 6.70 -42.95
N ARG A 156 3.27 7.53 -43.02
CA ARG A 156 2.53 8.09 -41.87
C ARG A 156 1.48 7.13 -41.32
N TRP A 157 1.16 6.04 -42.00
CA TRP A 157 0.20 5.07 -41.46
C TRP A 157 0.74 4.40 -40.19
N GLY A 158 -0.18 4.10 -39.26
CA GLY A 158 0.10 3.29 -38.09
C GLY A 158 0.26 1.81 -38.45
N VAL A 159 0.82 1.02 -37.53
CA VAL A 159 1.10 -0.41 -37.70
C VAL A 159 -0.16 -1.18 -38.13
N ASP A 160 -1.31 -0.93 -37.52
CA ASP A 160 -2.56 -1.64 -37.82
C ASP A 160 -3.02 -1.44 -39.28
N LYS A 161 -2.89 -0.20 -39.78
CA LYS A 161 -3.31 0.14 -41.14
C LYS A 161 -2.35 -0.44 -42.19
N LEU A 162 -1.05 -0.46 -41.88
CA LEU A 162 -0.05 -1.10 -42.75
C LEU A 162 -0.24 -2.62 -42.81
N GLN A 163 -0.55 -3.24 -41.66
CA GLN A 163 -0.86 -4.67 -41.60
C GLN A 163 -2.12 -4.99 -42.40
N ALA A 164 -3.21 -4.23 -42.22
CA ALA A 164 -4.45 -4.46 -42.96
C ALA A 164 -4.27 -4.37 -44.49
N ALA A 165 -3.47 -3.41 -44.97
CA ALA A 165 -3.19 -3.28 -46.40
C ALA A 165 -2.42 -4.49 -46.97
N LEU A 166 -1.51 -5.07 -46.17
CA LEU A 166 -0.78 -6.27 -46.55
C LEU A 166 -1.72 -7.49 -46.61
N ASP A 167 -2.53 -7.67 -45.56
CA ASP A 167 -3.48 -8.79 -45.44
C ASP A 167 -4.52 -8.76 -46.58
N ASP A 168 -5.03 -7.58 -46.93
CA ASP A 168 -5.99 -7.42 -48.04
C ASP A 168 -5.36 -7.77 -49.38
N HIS A 169 -4.11 -7.37 -49.62
CA HIS A 169 -3.40 -7.76 -50.83
C HIS A 169 -3.18 -9.29 -50.90
N GLU A 170 -2.79 -9.93 -49.80
CA GLU A 170 -2.61 -11.39 -49.74
C GLU A 170 -3.90 -12.15 -50.03
N LYS A 171 -5.04 -11.68 -49.49
CA LYS A 171 -6.37 -12.25 -49.79
C LYS A 171 -6.72 -12.13 -51.28
N THR A 172 -6.45 -10.99 -51.89
CA THR A 172 -6.71 -10.82 -53.34
C THR A 172 -5.82 -11.72 -54.20
N LYS A 173 -4.62 -12.06 -53.72
CA LYS A 173 -3.66 -12.91 -54.45
C LYS A 173 -3.98 -14.41 -54.35
N THR A 174 -4.68 -14.84 -53.31
CA THR A 174 -5.06 -16.26 -53.08
C THR A 174 -6.48 -16.59 -53.55
N GLY A 175 -7.34 -15.59 -53.75
CA GLY A 175 -8.73 -15.76 -54.21
C GLY A 175 -8.92 -15.72 -55.73
N SER A 176 -7.86 -15.81 -56.54
CA SER A 176 -7.91 -15.73 -58.01
C SER A 176 -7.52 -17.04 -58.69
#